data_AF-A0AB73LER5-F1
#
_entry.id   AF-A0AB73LER5-F1
#
_cell.length_a   1.000
_cell.length_b   1.000
_cell.length_c   1.000
_cell.angle_alpha   90.00
_cell.angle_beta   90.00
_cell.angle_gamma   90.00
#
_symmetry.space_group_name_H-M   'P 1'
#
loop_
_entity.id
_entity.type
_entity.pdbx_description
1 polymer ?
#
loop_
_entity_poly.entity_id
_entity_poly.type
_entity_poly.pdbx_seq_one_letter_code
_entity_poly.pdbx_strand_id
1 'polypeptide(L)' 'MTEDASVAQARTLLVSLYEHVSEVSQNMAKTEHLIRHTPKHSSTHRHHHRRAAAMRRDLYEAHRLIEVIHHRYPTTRDAR' A
#
# COMPACT_ATOMS: atom_id res chain seq x y z
N MET A 1 -4.99 -25.39 -17.80
CA MET A 1 -3.83 -24.61 -18.31
C MET A 1 -3.97 -23.10 -18.09
N THR A 2 -5.16 -22.50 -18.23
CA THR A 2 -5.38 -21.05 -17.98
C THR A 2 -5.40 -20.68 -16.50
N GLU A 3 -5.87 -21.58 -15.63
CA GLU A 3 -5.91 -21.38 -14.18
C GLU A 3 -4.51 -21.15 -13.59
N ASP A 4 -3.53 -22.00 -13.96
CA ASP A 4 -2.14 -21.86 -13.52
C ASP A 4 -1.51 -20.52 -13.93
N ALA A 5 -1.79 -20.06 -15.15
CA ALA A 5 -1.31 -18.77 -15.64
C ALA A 5 -1.94 -17.59 -14.88
N SER A 6 -3.24 -17.65 -14.57
CA SER A 6 -3.93 -16.62 -13.80
C SER A 6 -3.45 -16.56 -12.34
N VAL A 7 -3.15 -17.70 -11.73
CA VAL A 7 -2.57 -17.80 -10.39
C VAL A 7 -1.14 -17.25 -10.38
N ALA A 8 -0.33 -17.57 -11.40
CA ALA A 8 1.02 -17.02 -11.52
C ALA A 8 1.00 -15.49 -11.65
N GLN A 9 0.11 -14.93 -12.48
CA GLN A 9 -0.07 -13.49 -12.61
C GLN A 9 -0.54 -12.85 -11.30
N ALA A 10 -1.48 -13.47 -10.59
CA ALA A 10 -1.95 -13.01 -9.29
C ALA A 10 -0.81 -12.97 -8.25
N ARG A 11 0.08 -13.97 -8.25
CA ARG A 11 1.27 -13.99 -7.38
C ARG A 11 2.23 -12.85 -7.71
N THR A 12 2.51 -12.60 -8.99
CA THR A 12 3.35 -11.46 -9.41
C THR A 12 2.75 -10.13 -8.94
N LEU A 13 1.45 -9.94 -9.13
CA LEU A 13 0.76 -8.73 -8.69
C LEU A 13 0.82 -8.57 -7.16
N LEU A 14 0.67 -9.66 -6.39
CA LEU A 14 0.82 -9.63 -4.94
C LEU A 14 2.20 -9.16 -4.49
N VAL A 15 3.27 -9.65 -5.15
CA VAL A 15 4.65 -9.19 -4.85
C VAL A 15 4.76 -7.68 -5.04
N SER A 16 4.31 -7.16 -6.18
CA SER A 16 4.33 -5.71 -6.44
C SER A 16 3.47 -4.92 -5.45
N LEU A 17 2.32 -5.45 -5.02
CA LEU A 17 1.48 -4.81 -3.99
C LEU A 17 2.17 -4.77 -2.63
N TYR A 18 2.85 -5.85 -2.22
CA TYR A 18 3.61 -5.85 -0.96
C TYR A 18 4.80 -4.89 -0.99
N GLU A 19 5.53 -4.84 -2.11
CA GLU A 19 6.58 -3.85 -2.32
C GLU A 19 6.04 -2.41 -2.23
N HIS A 20 4.91 -2.15 -2.88
CA HIS A 20 4.26 -0.84 -2.83
C HIS A 20 3.80 -0.47 -1.41
N VAL A 21 3.20 -1.42 -0.67
CA VAL A 21 2.82 -1.22 0.74
C VAL A 21 4.05 -0.87 1.58
N SER A 22 5.17 -1.57 1.38
CA SER A 22 6.43 -1.29 2.08
C SER A 22 6.92 0.13 1.79
N GLU A 23 6.97 0.52 0.51
CA GLU A 23 7.43 1.84 0.09
C GLU A 23 6.54 2.97 0.65
N VAL A 24 5.22 2.86 0.48
CA VAL A 24 4.28 3.87 0.96
C VAL A 24 4.31 3.98 2.48
N SER A 25 4.45 2.86 3.20
CA SER A 25 4.58 2.86 4.66
C SER A 25 5.83 3.61 5.12
N GLN A 26 6.98 3.38 4.47
CA GLN A 26 8.23 4.10 4.78
C GLN A 26 8.10 5.60 4.48
N ASN A 27 7.50 5.96 3.34
CA ASN A 27 7.28 7.35 2.95
C ASN A 27 6.27 8.07 3.85
N MET A 28 5.28 7.34 4.35
CA MET A 28 4.33 7.85 5.34
C MET A 28 5.04 8.14 6.67
N ALA A 29 5.88 7.22 7.16
CA ALA A 29 6.66 7.46 8.38
C ALA A 29 7.55 8.71 8.28
N LYS A 30 8.21 8.92 7.12
CA LYS A 30 8.98 10.15 6.84
C LYS A 30 8.09 11.39 6.86
N THR A 31 6.91 11.32 6.26
CA THR A 31 5.97 12.45 6.21
C THR A 31 5.39 12.77 7.58
N GLU A 32 5.10 11.76 8.40
CA GLU A 32 4.65 11.95 9.78
C GLU A 32 5.74 12.55 10.67
N HIS A 33 7.01 12.19 10.43
CA HIS A 33 8.14 12.87 11.05
C HIS A 33 8.16 14.37 10.68
N LEU A 34 8.02 14.72 9.40
CA LEU A 34 7.93 16.11 8.97
C LEU A 34 6.78 16.89 9.62
N ILE A 35 5.59 16.27 9.74
CA ILE A 35 4.44 16.88 10.44
C ILE A 35 4.82 17.27 11.87
N ARG A 36 5.49 16.38 12.62
CA ARG A 36 5.89 16.66 14.02
C ARG A 36 6.85 17.84 14.16
N HIS A 37 7.67 18.11 13.14
CA HIS A 37 8.67 19.17 13.15
C HIS A 37 8.25 20.44 12.40
N THR A 38 7.05 20.48 11.82
CA THR A 38 6.56 21.63 11.06
C THR A 38 5.60 22.47 11.90
N PRO A 39 5.73 23.82 11.93
CA PRO A 39 4.79 24.68 12.64
C PRO A 39 3.33 24.50 12.19
N LYS A 40 2.42 24.25 13.14
CA LYS A 40 1.02 23.83 12.90
C LYS A 40 0.22 24.75 11.96
N HIS A 41 0.49 26.05 11.99
CA HIS A 41 -0.25 27.05 11.20
C HIS A 41 0.34 27.33 9.81
N SER A 42 1.46 26.68 9.45
CA SER A 42 2.09 26.85 8.15
C SER A 42 1.32 26.16 7.02
N SER A 43 1.44 26.68 5.80
CA SER A 43 0.98 26.01 4.58
C SER A 43 1.65 24.66 4.40
N THR A 44 2.94 24.55 4.76
CA THR A 44 3.74 23.32 4.75
C THR A 44 3.16 22.24 5.66
N HIS A 45 2.72 22.57 6.87
CA HIS A 45 2.07 21.62 7.78
C HIS A 45 0.77 21.06 7.19
N ARG A 46 -0.06 21.93 6.61
CA ARG A 46 -1.29 21.50 5.90
C ARG A 46 -0.96 20.59 4.70
N HIS A 47 0.09 20.91 3.95
CA HIS A 47 0.53 20.11 2.82
C HIS A 47 0.97 18.71 3.27
N HIS A 48 1.79 18.58 4.32
CA HIS A 48 2.20 17.28 4.85
C HIS A 48 1.03 16.45 5.36
N HIS A 49 0.06 17.06 6.05
CA HIS A 49 -1.16 16.35 6.47
C HIS A 49 -1.98 15.82 5.28
N ARG A 50 -2.14 16.62 4.22
CA ARG A 50 -2.84 16.17 3.00
C ARG A 50 -2.09 15.02 2.33
N ARG A 51 -0.76 15.11 2.26
CA ARG A 51 0.09 14.04 1.73
C ARG A 51 -0.06 12.76 2.55
N ALA A 52 0.01 12.83 3.88
CA ALA A 52 -0.19 11.68 4.78
C ALA A 52 -1.59 11.06 4.61
N ALA A 53 -2.64 11.87 4.46
CA ALA A 53 -3.98 11.39 4.21
C ALA A 53 -4.15 10.72 2.84
N ALA A 54 -3.38 11.11 1.83
CA ALA A 54 -3.33 10.41 0.54
C ALA A 54 -2.65 9.03 0.70
N MET A 55 -1.45 9.00 1.30
CA MET A 55 -0.72 7.73 1.52
C MET A 55 -1.52 6.72 2.35
N ARG A 56 -2.29 7.16 3.36
CA ARG A 56 -3.19 6.25 4.09
C ARG A 56 -4.24 5.63 3.19
N ARG A 57 -4.84 6.42 2.29
CA ARG A 57 -5.82 5.91 1.32
C ARG A 57 -5.18 4.91 0.37
N ASP A 58 -3.98 5.20 -0.10
CA ASP A 58 -3.23 4.31 -0.98
C ASP A 58 -2.93 2.96 -0.28
N LEU A 59 -2.52 2.97 0.98
CA LEU A 59 -2.33 1.76 1.78
C LEU A 59 -3.63 0.98 1.98
N TYR A 60 -4.73 1.66 2.29
CA TYR A 60 -6.04 1.00 2.42
C TYR A 60 -6.45 0.29 1.13
N GLU A 61 -6.27 0.95 -0.02
CA GLU A 61 -6.62 0.35 -1.31
C GLU A 61 -5.70 -0.82 -1.65
N ALA A 62 -4.39 -0.69 -1.40
CA ALA A 62 -3.45 -1.79 -1.63
C ALA A 62 -3.79 -3.03 -0.78
N HIS A 63 -4.09 -2.85 0.51
CA HIS A 63 -4.54 -3.95 1.38
C HIS A 63 -5.86 -4.55 0.92
N ARG A 64 -6.82 -3.71 0.49
CA ARG A 64 -8.08 -4.19 -0.07
C ARG A 64 -7.84 -5.05 -1.32
N LEU A 65 -6.96 -4.63 -2.22
CA LEU A 65 -6.62 -5.38 -3.42
C LEU A 65 -5.94 -6.72 -3.09
N ILE A 66 -5.04 -6.75 -2.12
CA ILE A 66 -4.43 -7.99 -1.61
C ILE A 66 -5.52 -8.97 -1.15
N GLU A 67 -6.47 -8.51 -0.33
CA GLU A 67 -7.58 -9.35 0.15
C GLU A 67 -8.47 -9.86 -0.99
N VAL A 68 -8.79 -9.00 -1.97
CA VAL A 68 -9.58 -9.39 -3.15
C VAL A 68 -8.85 -10.45 -3.98
N ILE A 69 -7.53 -10.31 -4.18
CA ILE A 69 -6.73 -11.30 -4.92
C ILE A 69 -6.71 -12.63 -4.18
N HIS A 70 -6.48 -12.62 -2.86
CA HIS A 70 -6.50 -13.83 -2.06
C HIS A 70 -7.86 -14.51 -2.03
N HIS A 71 -8.95 -13.74 -2.01
CA HIS A 71 -10.30 -14.29 -2.11
C HIS A 71 -10.57 -14.92 -3.47
N ARG A 72 -10.13 -14.28 -4.56
CA ARG A 72 -10.35 -14.76 -5.94
C ARG A 72 -9.46 -15.95 -6.32
N TYR A 73 -8.24 -16.01 -5.78
CA TYR A 73 -7.25 -17.05 -6.06
C TYR A 73 -6.72 -17.65 -4.75
N PRO A 74 -7.46 -18.56 -4.11
CA PRO A 74 -7.11 -19.10 -2.79
C PRO A 74 -5.72 -19.75 -2.73
N THR A 75 -5.27 -20.38 -3.83
CA THR A 75 -3.95 -21.01 -3.99
C THR A 75 -2.77 -20.03 -3.91
N THR A 76 -3.04 -18.72 -3.84
CA THR A 76 -2.03 -17.70 -3.54
C THR A 76 -1.68 -17.63 -2.04
N ARG A 77 -2.53 -18.18 -1.15
CA ARG A 77 -2.29 -18.20 0.31
C ARG A 77 -1.38 -19.35 0.75
N ASP A 78 -1.40 -20.47 0.02
CA ASP A 78 -0.71 -21.71 0.41
C ASP A 78 0.80 -21.70 0.11
N ALA A 79 1.31 -20.66 -0.56
CA ALA A 79 2.71 -20.55 -0.97
C ALA A 79 3.61 -19.85 0.07
N ARG A 80 3.19 -19.80 1.34
CA ARG A 80 3.92 -19.09 2.42
C ARG A 80 4.78 -20.01 3.26
#